data_AF-N8WDH3-F1
#
_entry.id   AF-N8WDH3-F1
#
_cell.length_a   1.000
_cell.length_b   1.000
_cell.length_c   1.000
_cell.angle_alpha   90.00
_cell.angle_beta   90.00
_cell.angle_gamma   90.00
#
_symmetry.space_group_name_H-M   'P 1'
#
loop_
_entity.id
_entity.type
_entity.pdbx_description
1 polymer ?
#
loop_
_entity_poly.entity_id
_entity_poly.type
_entity_poly.pdbx_seq_one_letter_code
_entity_poly.pdbx_strand_id
1 'polypeptide(L)'
;MPHTHTARFELKQLFHLMLPILITQFAQAGLGLIDTIMAGHLSAADLAAIAIGVGLWIPIMLLFAGIMIATTPLVAEARGAKTPEKIPTIARQSLWVAAILGVVAMLILQGMPFFLPLFGVPESLLPKASLFLHAIGFGMPAVMMYAALRSYSEALGHPRPVTAISLLALLALIPLNLVFMYGFGPIPALGSAGCGFATAILQWLMFITLAIYISRAQAYKQAPIFTQWEKLDLGWTKRILKLGFPIGLAVFFEVSIFSTGAIVLSPLGENAIAAHQIAISVTSQLFMIPLSLAIALTIRVGMYYGEKNWLAMRQVQKVGLISATIFAACTMALIALARPYIVAIYTNDVHIMPIAMYLLWFAIAYQLVDGWQVSAAGCLRGMQDTQAPMWITLMAYWVVAFPIGLYLARYTIWGVAGVWLGLIIGLTIACVLLIGRLYLNNKRLMQLKSSNP
;
A
#
# COMPACT_ATOMS: atom_id res chain seq x y z
N MET A 1 1.57 -14.64 -35.46
CA MET A 1 2.23 -13.35 -35.76
C MET A 1 3.03 -12.94 -34.53
N PRO A 2 4.37 -12.88 -34.60
CA PRO A 2 5.18 -12.51 -33.44
C PRO A 2 5.03 -11.00 -33.27
N HIS A 3 4.22 -10.56 -32.30
CA HIS A 3 4.24 -9.17 -31.90
C HIS A 3 5.67 -8.88 -31.46
N THR A 4 6.36 -8.04 -32.23
CA THR A 4 7.63 -7.47 -31.84
C THR A 4 7.43 -6.80 -30.49
N HIS A 5 7.89 -7.47 -29.43
CA HIS A 5 7.99 -6.92 -28.08
C HIS A 5 8.98 -5.76 -28.13
N THR A 6 8.57 -4.64 -28.71
CA THR A 6 9.38 -3.44 -28.77
C THR A 6 9.27 -2.80 -27.40
N ALA A 7 10.38 -2.34 -26.83
CA ALA A 7 10.38 -1.69 -25.50
C ALA A 7 9.35 -0.55 -25.40
N ARG A 8 9.03 0.09 -26.53
CA ARG A 8 7.99 1.11 -26.69
C ARG A 8 6.56 0.60 -26.46
N PHE A 9 6.23 -0.63 -26.87
CA PHE A 9 4.93 -1.24 -26.64
C PHE A 9 4.74 -1.60 -25.17
N GLU A 10 5.76 -2.21 -24.56
CA GLU A 10 5.79 -2.53 -23.13
C GLU A 10 5.63 -1.27 -22.28
N LEU A 11 6.37 -0.21 -22.62
CA LEU A 11 6.28 1.07 -21.92
C LEU A 11 4.89 1.68 -22.06
N LYS A 12 4.28 1.67 -23.27
CA LYS A 12 2.91 2.16 -23.46
C LYS A 12 1.89 1.39 -22.61
N GLN A 13 2.03 0.06 -22.53
CA GLN A 13 1.11 -0.76 -21.75
C GLN A 13 1.33 -0.60 -20.24
N LEU A 14 2.58 -0.43 -19.80
CA LEU A 14 2.92 -0.13 -18.42
C LEU A 14 2.33 1.22 -17.99
N PHE A 15 2.50 2.27 -18.79
CA PHE A 15 1.92 3.59 -18.53
C PHE A 15 0.39 3.56 -18.54
N HIS A 16 -0.22 2.76 -19.43
CA HIS A 16 -1.67 2.62 -19.49
C HIS A 16 -2.27 1.97 -18.22
N LEU A 17 -1.55 1.06 -17.58
CA LEU A 17 -1.94 0.46 -16.31
C LEU A 17 -1.58 1.36 -15.13
N MET A 18 -0.38 1.94 -15.16
CA MET A 18 0.15 2.76 -14.07
C MET A 18 -0.65 4.05 -13.87
N LEU A 19 -1.06 4.77 -14.92
CA LEU A 19 -1.78 6.05 -14.78
C LEU A 19 -3.09 5.90 -13.97
N PRO A 20 -4.01 4.96 -14.29
CA PRO A 20 -5.20 4.74 -13.47
C PRO A 20 -4.87 4.25 -12.06
N ILE A 21 -3.90 3.36 -11.89
CA ILE A 21 -3.48 2.87 -10.57
C ILE A 21 -2.94 4.02 -9.72
N LEU A 22 -2.16 4.93 -10.33
CA LEU A 22 -1.61 6.12 -9.69
C LEU A 22 -2.73 7.03 -9.17
N ILE A 23 -3.72 7.35 -10.02
CA ILE A 23 -4.88 8.16 -9.62
C ILE A 23 -5.65 7.46 -8.48
N THR A 24 -5.75 6.14 -8.52
CA THR A 24 -6.39 5.34 -7.47
C THR A 24 -5.64 5.46 -6.15
N GLN A 25 -4.30 5.37 -6.17
CA GLN A 25 -3.47 5.55 -4.98
C GLN A 25 -3.55 6.96 -4.42
N PHE A 26 -3.53 7.98 -5.28
CA PHE A 26 -3.72 9.37 -4.84
C PHE A 26 -5.13 9.61 -4.27
N ALA A 27 -6.17 9.01 -4.84
CA ALA A 27 -7.52 9.09 -4.29
C ALA A 27 -7.59 8.42 -2.91
N GLN A 28 -6.97 7.25 -2.72
CA GLN A 28 -6.92 6.60 -1.40
C GLN A 28 -6.13 7.41 -0.37
N ALA A 29 -4.98 7.98 -0.75
CA ALA A 29 -4.24 8.89 0.12
C ALA A 29 -5.07 10.14 0.46
N GLY A 30 -5.81 10.66 -0.53
CA GLY A 30 -6.73 11.78 -0.36
C GLY A 30 -7.85 11.50 0.64
N LEU A 31 -8.39 10.28 0.70
CA LEU A 31 -9.41 9.90 1.70
C LEU A 31 -8.89 10.13 3.11
N GLY A 32 -7.70 9.60 3.43
CA GLY A 32 -7.08 9.77 4.74
C GLY A 32 -6.69 11.22 5.07
N LEU A 33 -6.27 12.00 4.07
CA LEU A 33 -5.97 13.42 4.24
C LEU A 33 -7.23 14.24 4.55
N ILE A 34 -8.34 14.00 3.85
CA ILE A 34 -9.62 14.68 4.09
C ILE A 34 -10.12 14.37 5.50
N ASP A 35 -10.08 13.10 5.91
CA ASP A 35 -10.47 12.68 7.27
C ASP A 35 -9.66 13.42 8.33
N THR A 36 -8.34 13.55 8.12
CA THR A 36 -7.45 14.22 9.06
C THR A 36 -7.68 15.73 9.12
N ILE A 37 -7.85 16.40 7.97
CA ILE A 37 -8.08 17.85 7.89
C ILE A 37 -9.44 18.20 8.53
N MET A 38 -10.48 17.44 8.21
CA MET A 38 -11.82 17.63 8.76
C MET A 38 -11.84 17.39 10.28
N ALA A 39 -11.19 16.32 10.76
CA ALA A 39 -11.03 16.06 12.18
C ALA A 39 -10.32 17.21 12.92
N GLY A 40 -9.31 17.82 12.28
CA GLY A 40 -8.55 18.94 12.85
C GLY A 40 -9.38 20.20 13.07
N HIS A 41 -10.39 20.45 12.24
CA HIS A 41 -11.30 21.58 12.38
C HIS A 41 -12.39 21.38 13.45
N LEU A 42 -12.61 20.16 13.95
CA LEU A 42 -13.69 19.90 14.90
C LEU A 42 -13.30 20.21 16.35
N SER A 43 -12.22 19.61 16.84
CA SER A 43 -11.67 19.81 18.18
C SER A 43 -10.36 19.03 18.36
N ALA A 44 -9.38 19.60 19.08
CA ALA A 44 -8.09 18.95 19.34
C ALA A 44 -8.22 17.58 20.05
N ALA A 45 -9.21 17.43 20.93
CA ALA A 45 -9.49 16.16 21.61
C ALA A 45 -10.05 15.07 20.67
N ASP A 46 -10.85 15.46 19.66
CA ASP A 46 -11.39 14.53 18.66
C ASP A 46 -10.33 14.12 17.64
N LEU A 47 -9.45 15.06 17.25
CA LEU A 47 -8.30 14.76 16.40
C LEU A 47 -7.35 13.76 17.07
N ALA A 48 -7.04 13.94 18.35
CA ALA A 48 -6.18 13.02 19.10
C ALA A 48 -6.82 11.61 19.21
N ALA A 49 -8.14 11.51 19.41
CA ALA A 49 -8.84 10.23 19.43
C ALA A 49 -8.79 9.50 18.08
N ILE A 50 -8.99 10.24 16.98
CA ILE A 50 -8.88 9.69 15.61
C ILE A 50 -7.44 9.28 15.32
N ALA A 51 -6.44 10.08 15.69
CA ALA A 51 -5.03 9.77 15.43
C ALA A 51 -4.60 8.45 16.11
N ILE A 52 -5.05 8.20 17.34
CA ILE A 52 -4.82 6.93 18.04
C ILE A 52 -5.52 5.77 17.30
N GLY A 53 -6.79 5.98 16.91
CA GLY A 53 -7.56 4.98 16.19
C GLY A 53 -6.97 4.61 14.83
N VAL A 54 -6.58 5.60 14.05
CA VAL A 54 -5.93 5.45 12.74
C VAL A 54 -4.54 4.83 12.88
N GLY A 55 -3.76 5.22 13.90
CA GLY A 55 -2.45 4.64 14.18
C GLY A 55 -2.49 3.15 14.50
N LEU A 56 -3.59 2.68 15.10
CA LEU A 56 -3.85 1.26 15.34
C LEU A 56 -4.45 0.55 14.11
N TRP A 57 -5.30 1.24 13.35
CA TRP A 57 -5.99 0.69 12.20
C TRP A 57 -5.09 0.51 10.98
N ILE A 58 -4.21 1.48 10.66
CA ILE A 58 -3.35 1.45 9.47
C ILE A 58 -2.46 0.19 9.41
N PRO A 59 -1.71 -0.19 10.47
CA PRO A 59 -0.85 -1.37 10.41
C PRO A 59 -1.63 -2.66 10.15
N ILE A 60 -2.80 -2.80 10.79
CA ILE A 60 -3.69 -3.94 10.61
C ILE A 60 -4.25 -3.94 9.19
N MET A 61 -4.75 -2.80 8.73
CA MET A 61 -5.27 -2.64 7.37
C MET A 61 -4.21 -3.00 6.33
N LEU A 62 -2.96 -2.54 6.49
CA LEU A 62 -1.86 -2.80 5.56
C LEU A 62 -1.41 -4.26 5.59
N LEU A 63 -1.41 -4.92 6.74
CA LEU A 63 -1.13 -6.35 6.85
C LEU A 63 -2.14 -7.16 6.01
N PHE A 64 -3.43 -6.94 6.23
CA PHE A 64 -4.49 -7.69 5.55
C PHE A 64 -4.65 -7.28 4.07
N ALA A 65 -4.55 -5.99 3.74
CA ALA A 65 -4.54 -5.52 2.36
C ALA A 65 -3.33 -6.08 1.59
N GLY A 66 -2.17 -6.17 2.24
CA GLY A 66 -0.97 -6.79 1.68
C GLY A 66 -1.16 -8.26 1.31
N ILE A 67 -1.93 -9.02 2.11
CA ILE A 67 -2.31 -10.40 1.76
C ILE A 67 -3.14 -10.42 0.48
N MET A 68 -4.05 -9.47 0.32
CA MET A 68 -4.92 -9.40 -0.87
C MET A 68 -4.18 -9.04 -2.15
N ILE A 69 -3.05 -8.32 -2.07
CA ILE A 69 -2.17 -8.01 -3.21
C ILE A 69 -1.65 -9.30 -3.90
N ALA A 70 -1.55 -10.44 -3.19
CA ALA A 70 -1.18 -11.73 -3.80
C ALA A 70 -2.21 -12.27 -4.81
N THR A 71 -3.44 -11.74 -4.80
CA THR A 71 -4.46 -12.11 -5.79
C THR A 71 -4.07 -11.62 -7.18
N THR A 72 -3.43 -10.45 -7.28
CA THR A 72 -3.02 -9.83 -8.54
C THR A 72 -2.11 -10.74 -9.39
N PRO A 73 -0.98 -11.28 -8.88
CA PRO A 73 -0.12 -12.16 -9.66
C PRO A 73 -0.77 -13.51 -10.03
N LEU A 74 -1.66 -14.06 -9.19
CA LEU A 74 -2.38 -15.31 -9.49
C LEU A 74 -3.36 -15.15 -10.65
N VAL A 75 -4.12 -14.06 -10.64
CA VAL A 75 -5.06 -13.73 -11.74
C VAL A 75 -4.29 -13.38 -13.01
N ALA A 76 -3.19 -12.64 -12.89
CA ALA A 76 -2.33 -12.31 -14.02
C ALA A 76 -1.69 -13.56 -14.67
N GLU A 77 -1.21 -14.52 -13.86
CA GLU A 77 -0.71 -15.82 -14.33
C GLU A 77 -1.78 -16.58 -15.10
N ALA A 78 -2.98 -16.75 -14.52
CA ALA A 78 -4.07 -17.50 -15.15
C ALA A 78 -4.50 -16.89 -16.50
N ARG A 79 -4.44 -15.56 -16.60
CA ARG A 79 -4.66 -14.84 -17.85
C ARG A 79 -3.56 -15.10 -18.87
N GLY A 80 -2.30 -15.05 -18.46
CA GLY A 80 -1.15 -15.35 -19.31
C GLY A 80 -1.12 -16.80 -19.81
N ALA A 81 -1.51 -17.74 -18.95
CA ALA A 81 -1.60 -19.16 -19.29
C ALA A 81 -2.75 -19.48 -20.28
N LYS A 82 -3.53 -18.47 -20.70
CA LYS A 82 -4.73 -18.62 -21.56
C LYS A 82 -5.74 -19.62 -21.01
N THR A 83 -5.85 -19.72 -19.68
CA THR A 83 -6.88 -20.51 -18.99
C THR A 83 -7.92 -19.58 -18.37
N PRO A 84 -8.80 -18.92 -19.17
CA PRO A 84 -9.75 -17.94 -18.66
C PRO A 84 -10.78 -18.54 -17.70
N GLU A 85 -11.00 -19.85 -17.76
CA GLU A 85 -11.90 -20.60 -16.87
C GLU A 85 -11.47 -20.55 -15.40
N LYS A 86 -10.15 -20.45 -15.13
CA LYS A 86 -9.63 -20.40 -13.74
C LYS A 86 -9.69 -19.01 -13.12
N ILE A 87 -9.80 -17.97 -13.95
CA ILE A 87 -9.84 -16.56 -13.52
C ILE A 87 -11.04 -16.28 -12.58
N PRO A 88 -12.29 -16.64 -12.91
CA PRO A 88 -13.42 -16.41 -12.02
C PRO A 88 -13.35 -17.25 -10.74
N THR A 89 -12.84 -18.49 -10.81
CA THR A 89 -12.65 -19.33 -9.61
C THR A 89 -11.65 -18.68 -8.64
N ILE A 90 -10.51 -18.16 -9.14
CA ILE A 90 -9.53 -17.44 -8.30
C ILE A 90 -10.17 -16.20 -7.66
N ALA A 91 -11.00 -15.46 -8.40
CA ALA A 91 -11.68 -14.27 -7.90
C ALA A 91 -12.73 -14.57 -6.81
N ARG A 92 -13.48 -15.67 -6.95
CA ARG A 92 -14.44 -16.12 -5.94
C ARG A 92 -13.73 -16.58 -4.67
N GLN A 93 -12.65 -17.35 -4.82
CA GLN A 93 -11.86 -17.81 -3.68
C GLN A 93 -11.15 -16.65 -2.99
N SER A 94 -10.66 -15.64 -3.73
CA SER A 94 -10.08 -14.43 -3.13
C SER A 94 -11.12 -13.61 -2.38
N LEU A 95 -12.38 -13.54 -2.86
CA LEU A 95 -13.48 -12.90 -2.13
C LEU A 95 -13.79 -13.62 -0.82
N TRP A 96 -13.80 -14.96 -0.82
CA TRP A 96 -13.96 -15.76 0.40
C TRP A 96 -12.81 -15.54 1.39
N VAL A 97 -11.57 -15.55 0.90
CA VAL A 97 -10.39 -15.25 1.72
C VAL A 97 -10.48 -13.83 2.28
N ALA A 98 -10.89 -12.85 1.48
CA ALA A 98 -11.08 -11.47 1.91
C ALA A 98 -12.16 -11.33 2.98
N ALA A 99 -13.27 -12.07 2.87
CA ALA A 99 -14.32 -12.09 3.88
C ALA A 99 -13.81 -12.69 5.19
N ILE A 100 -13.12 -13.83 5.15
CA ILE A 100 -12.54 -14.48 6.34
C ILE A 100 -11.50 -13.56 7.00
N LEU A 101 -10.56 -13.02 6.23
CA LEU A 101 -9.54 -12.11 6.73
C LEU A 101 -10.15 -10.81 7.26
N GLY A 102 -11.20 -10.30 6.60
CA GLY A 102 -11.94 -9.12 7.02
C GLY A 102 -12.66 -9.32 8.35
N VAL A 103 -13.28 -10.49 8.57
CA VAL A 103 -13.90 -10.85 9.85
C VAL A 103 -12.84 -11.03 10.94
N VAL A 104 -11.70 -11.65 10.63
CA VAL A 104 -10.57 -11.76 11.57
C VAL A 104 -10.04 -10.38 11.93
N ALA A 105 -9.85 -9.49 10.95
CA ALA A 105 -9.42 -8.11 11.18
C ALA A 105 -10.43 -7.33 12.03
N MET A 106 -11.73 -7.51 11.77
CA MET A 106 -12.82 -6.92 12.57
C MET A 106 -12.77 -7.41 14.03
N LEU A 107 -12.60 -8.72 14.26
CA LEU A 107 -12.50 -9.29 15.61
C LEU A 107 -11.26 -8.76 16.36
N ILE A 108 -10.11 -8.66 15.68
CA ILE A 108 -8.90 -8.06 16.26
C ILE A 108 -9.17 -6.60 16.64
N LEU A 109 -9.80 -5.82 15.76
CA LEU A 109 -10.12 -4.43 16.04
C LEU A 109 -11.14 -4.26 17.17
N GLN A 110 -12.11 -5.18 17.30
CA GLN A 110 -13.08 -5.18 18.39
C GLN A 110 -12.47 -5.58 19.73
N GLY A 111 -11.41 -6.40 19.74
CA GLY A 111 -10.66 -6.77 20.93
C GLY A 111 -9.65 -5.71 21.38
N MET A 112 -9.21 -4.82 20.48
CA MET A 112 -8.17 -3.84 20.77
C MET A 112 -8.55 -2.73 21.77
N PRO A 113 -9.81 -2.28 21.92
CA PRO A 113 -10.28 -1.40 22.99
C PRO A 113 -9.96 -1.91 24.39
N PHE A 114 -9.83 -3.23 24.59
CA PHE A 114 -9.44 -3.81 25.86
C PHE A 114 -7.96 -3.55 26.20
N PHE A 115 -7.11 -3.36 25.17
CA PHE A 115 -5.69 -3.05 25.34
C PHE A 115 -5.40 -1.54 25.37
N LEU A 116 -6.36 -0.68 25.00
CA LEU A 116 -6.19 0.79 25.02
C LEU A 116 -5.75 1.35 26.40
N PRO A 117 -6.25 0.86 27.55
CA PRO A 117 -5.76 1.28 28.88
C PRO A 117 -4.29 0.91 29.11
N LEU A 118 -3.81 -0.18 28.51
CA LEU A 118 -2.43 -0.65 28.64
C LEU A 118 -1.44 0.22 27.84
N PHE A 119 -1.93 0.95 26.82
CA PHE A 119 -1.15 1.89 26.03
C PHE A 119 -1.07 3.30 26.63
N GLY A 120 -1.68 3.55 27.81
CA GLY A 120 -1.60 4.84 28.50
C GLY A 120 -2.47 5.93 27.88
N VAL A 121 -3.54 5.57 27.16
CA VAL A 121 -4.49 6.55 26.59
C VAL A 121 -5.28 7.23 27.72
N PRO A 122 -5.42 8.58 27.72
CA PRO A 122 -6.19 9.29 28.74
C PRO A 122 -7.63 8.78 28.83
N GLU A 123 -8.16 8.62 30.05
CA GLU A 123 -9.52 8.12 30.30
C GLU A 123 -10.61 8.95 29.61
N SER A 124 -10.36 10.24 29.37
CA SER A 124 -11.25 11.15 28.65
C SER A 124 -11.36 10.86 27.14
N LEU A 125 -10.35 10.23 26.53
CA LEU A 125 -10.33 9.85 25.10
C LEU A 125 -10.71 8.38 24.87
N LEU A 126 -10.63 7.54 25.90
CA LEU A 126 -10.88 6.09 25.82
C LEU A 126 -12.27 5.74 25.23
N PRO A 127 -13.38 6.33 25.71
CA PRO A 127 -14.70 6.11 25.13
C PRO A 127 -14.78 6.51 23.65
N LYS A 128 -14.24 7.67 23.25
CA LYS A 128 -14.29 8.15 21.86
C LYS A 128 -13.44 7.31 20.91
N ALA A 129 -12.22 6.97 21.31
CA ALA A 129 -11.32 6.11 20.53
C ALA A 129 -11.87 4.67 20.40
N SER A 130 -12.49 4.14 21.46
CA SER A 130 -13.12 2.80 21.41
C SER A 130 -14.29 2.75 20.43
N LEU A 131 -15.12 3.79 20.40
CA LEU A 131 -16.27 3.90 19.49
C LEU A 131 -15.81 4.06 18.04
N PHE A 132 -14.74 4.84 17.80
CA PHE A 132 -14.10 4.92 16.49
C PHE A 132 -13.56 3.56 16.02
N LEU A 133 -12.86 2.82 16.90
CA LEU A 133 -12.36 1.48 16.58
C LEU A 133 -13.49 0.50 16.27
N HIS A 134 -14.60 0.57 17.02
CA HIS A 134 -15.76 -0.29 16.77
C HIS A 134 -16.42 0.04 15.42
N ALA A 135 -16.56 1.33 15.11
CA ALA A 135 -17.14 1.80 13.85
C ALA A 135 -16.29 1.39 12.64
N ILE A 136 -14.98 1.65 12.69
CA ILE A 136 -14.06 1.34 11.59
C ILE A 136 -13.82 -0.18 11.46
N GLY A 137 -13.94 -0.92 12.58
CA GLY A 137 -13.92 -2.39 12.59
C GLY A 137 -15.06 -2.99 11.77
N PHE A 138 -16.25 -2.37 11.77
CA PHE A 138 -17.36 -2.79 10.92
C PHE A 138 -17.13 -2.52 9.41
N GLY A 139 -16.24 -1.60 9.08
CA GLY A 139 -15.81 -1.30 7.71
C GLY A 139 -14.73 -2.25 7.17
N MET A 140 -13.91 -2.86 8.04
CA MET A 140 -12.79 -3.73 7.67
C MET A 140 -13.15 -4.86 6.68
N PRO A 141 -14.26 -5.62 6.87
CA PRO A 141 -14.68 -6.63 5.90
C PRO A 141 -14.91 -6.05 4.50
N ALA A 142 -15.54 -4.86 4.41
CA ALA A 142 -15.80 -4.20 3.14
C ALA A 142 -14.50 -3.73 2.47
N VAL A 143 -13.52 -3.21 3.22
CA VAL A 143 -12.20 -2.84 2.69
C VAL A 143 -11.50 -4.05 2.08
N MET A 144 -11.52 -5.18 2.79
CA MET A 144 -10.85 -6.38 2.32
C MET A 144 -11.50 -6.94 1.06
N MET A 145 -12.83 -6.99 1.03
CA MET A 145 -13.57 -7.41 -0.16
C MET A 145 -13.35 -6.43 -1.32
N TYR A 146 -13.32 -5.12 -1.07
CA TYR A 146 -12.97 -4.11 -2.06
C TYR A 146 -11.54 -4.30 -2.57
N ALA A 147 -10.56 -4.56 -1.70
CA ALA A 147 -9.17 -4.82 -2.08
C ALA A 147 -9.05 -6.06 -2.97
N ALA A 148 -9.77 -7.14 -2.66
CA ALA A 148 -9.84 -8.35 -3.49
C ALA A 148 -10.31 -8.04 -4.91
N LEU A 149 -11.40 -7.30 -4.98
CA LEU A 149 -12.11 -6.99 -6.21
C LEU A 149 -11.35 -5.96 -7.05
N ARG A 150 -10.70 -5.01 -6.38
CA ARG A 150 -9.73 -4.09 -6.95
C ARG A 150 -8.54 -4.83 -7.58
N SER A 151 -7.88 -5.70 -6.82
CA SER A 151 -6.75 -6.50 -7.31
C SER A 151 -7.13 -7.37 -8.51
N TYR A 152 -8.37 -7.87 -8.53
CA TYR A 152 -8.92 -8.59 -9.68
C TYR A 152 -9.07 -7.68 -10.92
N SER A 153 -9.72 -6.52 -10.80
CA SER A 153 -9.89 -5.57 -11.91
C SER A 153 -8.56 -5.04 -12.45
N GLU A 154 -7.60 -4.78 -11.57
CA GLU A 154 -6.24 -4.39 -11.93
C GLU A 154 -5.53 -5.51 -12.71
N ALA A 155 -5.61 -6.76 -12.25
CA ALA A 155 -5.04 -7.92 -12.94
C ALA A 155 -5.67 -8.20 -14.31
N LEU A 156 -6.97 -7.93 -14.47
CA LEU A 156 -7.66 -7.99 -15.77
C LEU A 156 -7.24 -6.87 -16.74
N GLY A 157 -6.44 -5.90 -16.28
CA GLY A 157 -5.98 -4.78 -17.09
C GLY A 157 -7.07 -3.73 -17.36
N HIS A 158 -8.12 -3.72 -16.54
CA HIS A 158 -9.14 -2.68 -16.53
C HIS A 158 -9.14 -1.96 -15.18
N PRO A 159 -8.09 -1.17 -14.85
CA PRO A 159 -8.03 -0.41 -13.59
C PRO A 159 -8.93 0.85 -13.59
N ARG A 160 -9.36 1.33 -14.76
CA ARG A 160 -10.19 2.55 -14.90
C ARG A 160 -11.46 2.60 -14.03
N PRO A 161 -12.24 1.50 -13.88
CA PRO A 161 -13.42 1.49 -13.02
C PRO A 161 -13.06 1.71 -11.55
N VAL A 162 -11.97 1.09 -11.09
CA VAL A 162 -11.47 1.26 -9.71
C VAL A 162 -11.10 2.72 -9.47
N THR A 163 -10.47 3.36 -10.46
CA THR A 163 -10.11 4.78 -10.40
C THR A 163 -11.34 5.69 -10.31
N ALA A 164 -12.33 5.48 -11.18
CA ALA A 164 -13.56 6.29 -11.18
C ALA A 164 -14.31 6.15 -9.84
N ILE A 165 -14.40 4.92 -9.30
CA ILE A 165 -15.04 4.66 -8.02
C ILE A 165 -14.27 5.32 -6.86
N SER A 166 -12.94 5.25 -6.88
CA SER A 166 -12.11 5.86 -5.82
C SER A 166 -12.22 7.39 -5.83
N LEU A 167 -12.31 8.00 -7.02
CA LEU A 167 -12.47 9.44 -7.16
C LEU A 167 -13.87 9.91 -6.76
N LEU A 168 -14.92 9.14 -7.11
CA LEU A 168 -16.27 9.35 -6.61
C LEU A 168 -16.35 9.17 -5.09
N ALA A 169 -15.65 8.19 -4.54
CA ALA A 169 -15.60 7.95 -3.11
C ALA A 169 -14.94 9.11 -2.37
N LEU A 170 -13.86 9.69 -2.92
CA LEU A 170 -13.23 10.89 -2.39
C LEU A 170 -14.21 12.08 -2.34
N LEU A 171 -14.99 12.27 -3.41
CA LEU A 171 -15.97 13.34 -3.49
C LEU A 171 -17.17 13.10 -2.56
N ALA A 172 -17.58 11.83 -2.40
CA ALA A 172 -18.66 11.42 -1.51
C ALA A 172 -18.25 11.43 -0.03
N LEU A 173 -16.95 11.32 0.29
CA LEU A 173 -16.44 11.38 1.66
C LEU A 173 -16.71 12.74 2.30
N ILE A 174 -16.53 13.84 1.57
CA ILE A 174 -16.72 15.21 2.06
C ILE A 174 -18.14 15.44 2.65
N PRO A 175 -19.24 15.23 1.90
CA PRO A 175 -20.58 15.41 2.45
C PRO A 175 -20.90 14.36 3.53
N LEU A 176 -20.38 13.15 3.41
CA LEU A 176 -20.63 12.09 4.40
C LEU A 176 -19.99 12.44 5.75
N ASN A 177 -18.74 12.91 5.74
CA ASN A 177 -18.06 13.44 6.92
C ASN A 177 -18.79 14.67 7.45
N LEU A 178 -19.24 15.61 6.61
CA LEU A 178 -20.01 16.76 7.09
C LEU A 178 -21.29 16.35 7.83
N VAL A 179 -22.05 15.39 7.28
CA VAL A 179 -23.31 14.92 7.89
C VAL A 179 -23.06 14.16 9.21
N PHE A 180 -22.08 13.25 9.25
CA PHE A 180 -21.81 12.42 10.43
C PHE A 180 -21.01 13.13 11.53
N MET A 181 -20.17 14.09 11.14
CA MET A 181 -19.25 14.77 12.06
C MET A 181 -19.83 16.07 12.62
N TYR A 182 -20.56 16.86 11.82
CA TYR A 182 -21.24 18.08 12.29
C TYR A 182 -22.68 17.85 12.73
N GLY A 183 -23.32 16.75 12.31
CA GLY A 183 -24.70 16.44 12.63
C GLY A 183 -25.68 17.30 11.83
N PHE A 184 -26.33 16.72 10.82
CA PHE A 184 -27.42 17.37 10.10
C PHE A 184 -28.66 16.48 10.11
N GLY A 185 -29.74 16.92 10.77
CA GLY A 185 -31.00 16.18 10.93
C GLY A 185 -31.12 15.41 12.27
N PRO A 186 -31.67 14.17 12.29
CA PRO A 186 -31.93 13.39 13.53
C PRO A 186 -30.69 12.68 14.11
N ILE A 187 -29.50 12.90 13.56
CA ILE A 187 -28.26 12.21 13.97
C ILE A 187 -27.46 13.16 14.89
N PRO A 188 -27.20 12.78 16.16
CA PRO A 188 -26.42 13.60 17.08
C PRO A 188 -24.97 13.76 16.58
N ALA A 189 -24.34 14.89 16.89
CA ALA A 189 -22.95 15.15 16.54
C ALA A 189 -22.02 14.12 17.21
N LEU A 190 -21.68 13.06 16.47
CA LEU A 190 -20.85 11.95 16.93
C LEU A 190 -19.35 12.29 16.94
N GLY A 191 -18.97 13.47 16.44
CA GLY A 191 -17.61 13.98 16.41
C GLY A 191 -16.63 12.95 15.84
N SER A 192 -15.61 12.60 16.62
CA SER A 192 -14.59 11.61 16.22
C SER A 192 -15.16 10.23 15.84
N ALA A 193 -16.24 9.77 16.46
CA ALA A 193 -16.89 8.51 16.10
C ALA A 193 -17.60 8.59 14.73
N GLY A 194 -18.10 9.77 14.36
CA GLY A 194 -18.77 10.01 13.07
C GLY A 194 -17.85 9.80 11.87
N CYS A 195 -16.56 10.13 12.01
CA CYS A 195 -15.55 9.85 10.98
C CYS A 195 -15.35 8.35 10.75
N GLY A 196 -15.35 7.55 11.83
CA GLY A 196 -15.25 6.08 11.73
C GLY A 196 -16.46 5.45 11.03
N PHE A 197 -17.67 5.97 11.28
CA PHE A 197 -18.88 5.52 10.58
C PHE A 197 -18.93 5.97 9.12
N ALA A 198 -18.57 7.22 8.84
CA ALA A 198 -18.51 7.74 7.48
C ALA A 198 -17.53 6.93 6.62
N THR A 199 -16.34 6.66 7.13
CA THR A 199 -15.34 5.82 6.45
C THR A 199 -15.84 4.39 6.27
N ALA A 200 -16.44 3.76 7.27
CA ALA A 200 -17.00 2.42 7.15
C ALA A 200 -18.12 2.34 6.09
N ILE A 201 -19.05 3.29 6.09
CA ILE A 201 -20.14 3.38 5.10
C ILE A 201 -19.56 3.60 3.70
N LEU A 202 -18.56 4.47 3.58
CA LEU A 202 -17.90 4.70 2.30
C LEU A 202 -17.21 3.44 1.78
N GLN A 203 -16.59 2.64 2.64
CA GLN A 203 -15.97 1.38 2.26
C GLN A 203 -17.01 0.37 1.77
N TRP A 204 -18.17 0.29 2.42
CA TRP A 204 -19.31 -0.49 1.93
C TRP A 204 -19.82 0.01 0.57
N LEU A 205 -19.96 1.32 0.41
CA LEU A 205 -20.38 1.93 -0.85
C LEU A 205 -19.39 1.63 -1.99
N MET A 206 -18.08 1.75 -1.73
CA MET A 206 -17.02 1.40 -2.68
C MET A 206 -17.09 -0.07 -3.08
N PHE A 207 -17.28 -0.97 -2.11
CA PHE A 207 -17.44 -2.40 -2.37
C PHE A 207 -18.68 -2.69 -3.23
N ILE A 208 -19.85 -2.18 -2.83
CA ILE A 208 -21.13 -2.40 -3.53
C ILE A 208 -21.06 -1.86 -4.95
N THR A 209 -20.54 -0.64 -5.14
CA THR A 209 -20.44 -0.01 -6.46
C THR A 209 -19.53 -0.82 -7.39
N LEU A 210 -18.41 -1.32 -6.88
CA LEU A 210 -17.48 -2.14 -7.65
C LEU A 210 -18.08 -3.53 -7.96
N ALA A 211 -18.80 -4.14 -7.02
CA ALA A 211 -19.51 -5.40 -7.22
C ALA A 211 -20.63 -5.29 -8.27
N ILE A 212 -21.42 -4.20 -8.24
CA ILE A 212 -22.45 -3.92 -9.25
C ILE A 212 -21.81 -3.68 -10.61
N TYR A 213 -20.72 -2.94 -10.68
CA TYR A 213 -20.04 -2.67 -11.95
C TYR A 213 -19.49 -3.96 -12.59
N ILE A 214 -18.86 -4.83 -11.79
CA ILE A 214 -18.31 -6.10 -12.27
C ILE A 214 -19.40 -7.08 -12.68
N SER A 215 -20.55 -7.09 -12.00
CA SER A 215 -21.68 -7.94 -12.38
C SER A 215 -22.40 -7.46 -13.64
N ARG A 216 -22.40 -6.14 -13.94
CA ARG A 216 -23.09 -5.57 -15.12
C ARG A 216 -22.22 -5.36 -16.35
N ALA A 217 -20.92 -5.14 -16.21
CA ALA A 217 -20.10 -4.70 -17.33
C ALA A 217 -19.79 -5.83 -18.33
N GLN A 218 -20.06 -5.57 -19.61
CA GLN A 218 -19.86 -6.48 -20.75
C GLN A 218 -18.41 -7.03 -20.84
N ALA A 219 -17.42 -6.27 -20.37
CA ALA A 219 -16.01 -6.65 -20.35
C ALA A 219 -15.70 -7.83 -19.41
N TYR A 220 -16.52 -8.06 -18.38
CA TYR A 220 -16.38 -9.16 -17.43
C TYR A 220 -17.25 -10.38 -17.75
N LYS A 221 -18.05 -10.33 -18.83
CA LYS A 221 -18.89 -11.47 -19.26
C LYS A 221 -18.11 -12.73 -19.63
N GLN A 222 -16.82 -12.60 -19.96
CA GLN A 222 -15.94 -13.74 -20.26
C GLN A 222 -15.47 -14.49 -18.98
N ALA A 223 -15.65 -13.91 -17.79
CA ALA A 223 -15.25 -14.51 -16.51
C ALA A 223 -16.28 -14.15 -15.42
N PRO A 224 -17.48 -14.75 -15.44
CA PRO A 224 -18.56 -14.28 -14.60
C PRO A 224 -18.39 -14.78 -13.15
N ILE A 225 -18.20 -13.83 -12.23
CA ILE A 225 -17.86 -14.10 -10.82
C ILE A 225 -19.09 -14.55 -10.00
N PHE A 226 -20.31 -14.21 -10.44
CA PHE A 226 -21.54 -14.44 -9.66
C PHE A 226 -22.42 -15.61 -10.13
N THR A 227 -22.07 -16.31 -11.22
CA THR A 227 -22.97 -17.31 -11.84
C THR A 227 -23.00 -18.66 -11.13
N GLN A 228 -21.98 -19.01 -10.34
CA GLN A 228 -21.93 -20.27 -9.62
C GLN A 228 -21.38 -20.06 -8.20
N TRP A 229 -22.12 -20.55 -7.22
CA TRP A 229 -21.63 -20.71 -5.85
C TRP A 229 -20.72 -21.95 -5.81
N GLU A 230 -19.43 -21.76 -6.03
CA GLU A 230 -18.44 -22.80 -5.77
C GLU A 230 -18.17 -22.88 -4.26
N LYS A 231 -18.10 -24.11 -3.73
CA LYS A 231 -17.68 -24.36 -2.35
C LYS A 231 -16.25 -23.86 -2.14
N LEU A 232 -15.92 -23.51 -0.90
CA LEU A 232 -14.56 -23.11 -0.51
C LEU A 232 -13.56 -24.20 -0.94
N ASP A 233 -12.64 -23.86 -1.83
CA ASP A 233 -11.66 -24.81 -2.35
C ASP A 233 -10.36 -24.61 -1.58
N LEU A 234 -10.18 -25.43 -0.53
CA LEU A 234 -9.07 -25.35 0.42
C LEU A 234 -7.70 -25.28 -0.26
N GLY A 235 -7.55 -25.86 -1.46
CA GLY A 235 -6.32 -25.80 -2.25
C GLY A 235 -6.00 -24.38 -2.74
N TRP A 236 -6.97 -23.68 -3.31
CA TRP A 236 -6.80 -22.31 -3.80
C TRP A 236 -6.70 -21.31 -2.65
N THR A 237 -7.51 -21.47 -1.60
CA THR A 237 -7.42 -20.67 -0.37
C THR A 237 -6.02 -20.76 0.24
N LYS A 238 -5.47 -21.98 0.38
CA LYS A 238 -4.12 -22.20 0.90
C LYS A 238 -3.05 -21.60 -0.02
N ARG A 239 -3.23 -21.62 -1.34
CA ARG A 239 -2.30 -21.00 -2.29
C ARG A 239 -2.30 -19.48 -2.19
N ILE A 240 -3.48 -18.85 -2.11
CA ILE A 240 -3.62 -17.40 -1.91
C ILE A 240 -2.99 -17.00 -0.59
N LEU A 241 -3.28 -17.72 0.51
CA LEU A 241 -2.74 -17.40 1.83
C LEU A 241 -1.22 -17.63 1.89
N LYS A 242 -0.69 -18.69 1.28
CA LYS A 242 0.76 -18.97 1.24
C LYS A 242 1.54 -17.91 0.46
N LEU A 243 0.93 -17.33 -0.58
CA LEU A 243 1.52 -16.22 -1.34
C LEU A 243 1.33 -14.88 -0.66
N GLY A 244 0.15 -14.62 -0.10
CA GLY A 244 -0.25 -13.34 0.50
C GLY A 244 0.30 -13.11 1.89
N PHE A 245 0.39 -14.12 2.74
CA PHE A 245 0.93 -13.98 4.10
C PHE A 245 2.37 -13.41 4.10
N PRO A 246 3.30 -13.88 3.24
CA PRO A 246 4.61 -13.25 3.09
C PRO A 246 4.57 -11.80 2.59
N ILE A 247 3.65 -11.46 1.67
CA ILE A 247 3.52 -10.09 1.16
C ILE A 247 3.00 -9.15 2.25
N GLY A 248 1.95 -9.57 2.96
CA GLY A 248 1.38 -8.82 4.09
C GLY A 248 2.42 -8.58 5.17
N LEU A 249 3.17 -9.63 5.57
CA LEU A 249 4.27 -9.50 6.53
C LEU A 249 5.36 -8.55 6.05
N ALA A 250 5.77 -8.63 4.78
CA ALA A 250 6.79 -7.74 4.23
C ALA A 250 6.38 -6.26 4.33
N VAL A 251 5.13 -5.95 3.96
CA VAL A 251 4.57 -4.59 4.05
C VAL A 251 4.41 -4.16 5.52
N PHE A 252 3.97 -5.07 6.39
CA PHE A 252 3.87 -4.79 7.82
C PHE A 252 5.22 -4.44 8.45
N PHE A 253 6.27 -5.18 8.13
CA PHE A 253 7.63 -4.88 8.63
C PHE A 253 8.16 -3.54 8.10
N GLU A 254 7.84 -3.20 6.85
CA GLU A 254 8.17 -1.91 6.24
C GLU A 254 7.48 -0.75 6.98
N VAL A 255 6.19 -0.86 7.29
CA VAL A 255 5.48 0.17 8.06
C VAL A 255 5.95 0.24 9.51
N SER A 256 6.22 -0.92 10.12
CA SER A 256 6.67 -1.02 11.51
C SER A 256 8.02 -0.31 11.73
N ILE A 257 8.96 -0.39 10.76
CA ILE A 257 10.26 0.29 10.88
C ILE A 257 10.09 1.82 10.84
N PHE A 258 9.18 2.35 10.03
CA PHE A 258 8.86 3.79 10.02
C PHE A 258 8.24 4.25 11.34
N SER A 259 7.28 3.48 11.86
CA SER A 259 6.63 3.79 13.14
C SER A 259 7.62 3.72 14.32
N THR A 260 8.47 2.70 14.36
CA THR A 260 9.47 2.56 15.43
C THR A 260 10.58 3.62 15.29
N GLY A 261 10.92 4.01 14.05
CA GLY A 261 11.79 5.15 13.78
C GLY A 261 11.27 6.43 14.46
N ALA A 262 9.99 6.75 14.29
CA ALA A 262 9.39 7.91 14.95
C ALA A 262 9.47 7.86 16.49
N ILE A 263 9.30 6.67 17.10
CA ILE A 263 9.44 6.48 18.55
C ILE A 263 10.88 6.70 19.02
N VAL A 264 11.87 6.22 18.26
CA VAL A 264 13.30 6.44 18.57
C VAL A 264 13.67 7.92 18.49
N LEU A 265 12.93 8.73 17.71
CA LEU A 265 13.08 10.18 17.64
C LEU A 265 12.42 10.93 18.81
N SER A 266 11.53 10.29 19.58
CA SER A 266 10.79 10.93 20.68
C SER A 266 11.67 11.68 21.70
N PRO A 267 12.84 11.17 22.15
CA PRO A 267 13.68 11.89 23.10
C PRO A 267 14.56 12.99 22.47
N LEU A 268 14.59 13.14 21.13
CA LEU A 268 15.45 14.10 20.42
C LEU A 268 14.85 15.52 20.32
N GLY A 269 13.63 15.74 20.85
CA GLY A 269 12.97 17.05 20.96
C GLY A 269 11.79 17.26 20.00
N GLU A 270 10.85 18.12 20.39
CA GLU A 270 9.58 18.34 19.68
C GLU A 270 9.77 18.86 18.25
N ASN A 271 10.70 19.81 18.04
CA ASN A 271 11.02 20.35 16.71
C ASN A 271 11.57 19.28 15.74
N ALA A 272 12.34 18.33 16.26
CA ALA A 272 12.91 17.22 15.49
C ALA A 272 11.82 16.23 15.02
N ILE A 273 10.86 15.92 15.90
CA ILE A 273 9.73 15.05 15.60
C ILE A 273 8.80 15.71 14.58
N ALA A 274 8.51 17.00 14.75
CA ALA A 274 7.70 17.77 13.81
C ALA A 274 8.34 17.79 12.40
N ALA A 275 9.65 18.05 12.32
CA ALA A 275 10.38 18.00 11.05
C ALA A 275 10.38 16.60 10.42
N HIS A 276 10.52 15.54 11.22
CA HIS A 276 10.42 14.17 10.74
C HIS A 276 9.03 13.84 10.18
N GLN A 277 7.97 14.28 10.85
CA GLN A 277 6.60 14.05 10.41
C GLN A 277 6.28 14.75 9.08
N ILE A 278 6.82 15.94 8.86
CA ILE A 278 6.72 16.64 7.57
C ILE A 278 7.45 15.84 6.49
N ALA A 279 8.69 15.42 6.77
CA ALA A 279 9.49 14.65 5.82
C ALA A 279 8.81 13.33 5.44
N ILE A 280 8.28 12.59 6.42
CA ILE A 280 7.63 11.29 6.17
C ILE A 280 6.33 11.43 5.38
N SER A 281 5.57 12.51 5.63
CA SER A 281 4.33 12.80 4.91
C SER A 281 4.61 13.08 3.43
N VAL A 282 5.64 13.90 3.15
CA VAL A 282 6.08 14.19 1.79
C VAL A 282 6.57 12.91 1.10
N THR A 283 7.40 12.09 1.76
CA THR A 283 7.88 10.84 1.17
C THR A 283 6.77 9.82 0.95
N SER A 284 5.80 9.71 1.85
CA SER A 284 4.66 8.79 1.71
C SER A 284 3.80 9.14 0.49
N GLN A 285 3.59 10.43 0.22
CA GLN A 285 2.84 10.86 -0.96
C GLN A 285 3.58 10.52 -2.25
N LEU A 286 4.90 10.68 -2.24
CA LEU A 286 5.75 10.38 -3.38
C LEU A 286 5.95 8.87 -3.59
N PHE A 287 5.89 8.08 -2.52
CA PHE A 287 5.95 6.61 -2.54
C PHE A 287 4.82 5.97 -3.37
N MET A 288 3.68 6.66 -3.48
CA MET A 288 2.55 6.18 -4.28
C MET A 288 2.91 6.01 -5.76
N ILE A 289 3.88 6.79 -6.28
CA ILE A 289 4.35 6.70 -7.66
C ILE A 289 5.08 5.37 -7.90
N PRO A 290 6.20 5.04 -7.21
CA PRO A 290 6.83 3.72 -7.35
C PRO A 290 5.91 2.55 -7.03
N LEU A 291 5.04 2.68 -6.02
CA LEU A 291 4.09 1.63 -5.67
C LEU A 291 3.14 1.30 -6.82
N SER A 292 2.61 2.33 -7.50
CA SER A 292 1.74 2.15 -8.67
C SER A 292 2.45 1.44 -9.83
N LEU A 293 3.73 1.79 -10.05
CA LEU A 293 4.58 1.15 -11.05
C LEU A 293 4.83 -0.32 -10.70
N ALA A 294 5.11 -0.62 -9.43
CA ALA A 294 5.34 -1.99 -8.97
C ALA A 294 4.10 -2.89 -9.11
N ILE A 295 2.89 -2.37 -8.87
CA ILE A 295 1.64 -3.10 -9.12
C ILE A 295 1.50 -3.39 -10.62
N ALA A 296 1.74 -2.40 -11.49
CA ALA A 296 1.69 -2.57 -12.93
C ALA A 296 2.74 -3.60 -13.43
N LEU A 297 3.96 -3.58 -12.86
CA LEU A 297 4.99 -4.58 -13.14
C LEU A 297 4.59 -5.97 -12.68
N THR A 298 3.99 -6.09 -11.49
CA THR A 298 3.48 -7.37 -10.96
C THR A 298 2.49 -8.01 -11.94
N ILE A 299 1.58 -7.23 -12.51
CA ILE A 299 0.58 -7.70 -13.49
C ILE A 299 1.26 -8.15 -14.79
N ARG A 300 2.14 -7.33 -15.37
CA ARG A 300 2.81 -7.65 -16.64
C ARG A 300 3.75 -8.84 -16.52
N VAL A 301 4.54 -8.90 -15.45
CA VAL A 301 5.45 -10.01 -15.17
C VAL A 301 4.67 -11.28 -14.89
N GLY A 302 3.57 -11.22 -14.12
CA GLY A 302 2.69 -12.36 -13.87
C GLY A 302 2.05 -12.92 -15.15
N MET A 303 1.65 -12.05 -16.09
CA MET A 303 1.13 -12.47 -17.39
C MET A 303 2.18 -13.22 -18.22
N TYR A 304 3.40 -12.69 -18.34
CA TYR A 304 4.47 -13.36 -19.09
C TYR A 304 4.98 -14.63 -18.40
N TYR A 305 4.90 -14.68 -17.08
CA TYR A 305 5.17 -15.87 -16.30
C TYR A 305 4.16 -16.99 -16.63
N GLY A 306 2.87 -16.67 -16.71
CA GLY A 306 1.82 -17.60 -17.16
C GLY A 306 1.97 -18.05 -18.62
N GLU A 307 2.40 -17.16 -19.51
CA GLU A 307 2.72 -17.49 -20.92
C GLU A 307 4.00 -18.32 -21.08
N LYS A 308 4.79 -18.51 -20.01
CA LYS A 308 6.14 -19.10 -20.02
C LYS A 308 7.12 -18.38 -20.98
N ASN A 309 6.88 -17.10 -21.26
CA ASN A 309 7.72 -16.29 -22.14
C ASN A 309 8.76 -15.51 -21.34
N TRP A 310 9.86 -16.19 -21.00
CA TRP A 310 10.94 -15.64 -20.17
C TRP A 310 11.68 -14.44 -20.79
N LEU A 311 11.68 -14.33 -22.12
CA LEU A 311 12.41 -13.28 -22.83
C LEU A 311 11.64 -11.95 -22.74
N ALA A 312 10.33 -11.98 -23.02
CA ALA A 312 9.44 -10.84 -22.85
C ALA A 312 9.41 -10.38 -21.38
N MET A 313 9.34 -11.33 -20.45
CA MET A 313 9.38 -11.06 -19.01
C MET A 313 10.60 -10.25 -18.57
N ARG A 314 11.81 -10.61 -19.04
CA ARG A 314 13.04 -9.85 -18.76
C ARG A 314 13.02 -8.45 -19.35
N GLN A 315 12.43 -8.31 -20.53
CA GLN A 315 12.28 -7.01 -21.16
C GLN A 315 11.36 -6.10 -20.34
N VAL A 316 10.24 -6.63 -19.82
CA VAL A 316 9.37 -5.91 -18.90
C VAL A 316 10.10 -5.51 -17.62
N GLN A 317 10.87 -6.42 -17.03
CA GLN A 317 11.64 -6.10 -15.82
C GLN A 317 12.66 -4.99 -16.06
N LYS A 318 13.39 -5.02 -17.18
CA LYS A 318 14.34 -3.96 -17.56
C LYS A 318 13.63 -2.63 -17.81
N VAL A 319 12.57 -2.62 -18.61
CA VAL A 319 11.78 -1.41 -18.88
C VAL A 319 11.18 -0.86 -17.60
N GLY A 320 10.71 -1.72 -16.71
CA GLY A 320 10.21 -1.39 -15.38
C GLY A 320 11.25 -0.69 -14.52
N LEU A 321 12.42 -1.29 -14.35
CA LEU A 321 13.51 -0.69 -13.58
C LEU A 321 13.99 0.64 -14.18
N ILE A 322 14.12 0.74 -15.50
CA ILE A 322 14.48 2.00 -16.18
C ILE A 322 13.40 3.06 -15.93
N SER A 323 12.12 2.70 -16.07
CA SER A 323 11.02 3.63 -15.81
C SER A 323 10.98 4.06 -14.34
N ALA A 324 11.28 3.16 -13.40
CA ALA A 324 11.39 3.48 -11.98
C ALA A 324 12.51 4.50 -11.72
N THR A 325 13.68 4.32 -12.36
CA THR A 325 14.79 5.29 -12.27
C THR A 325 14.40 6.65 -12.83
N ILE A 326 13.72 6.69 -13.98
CA ILE A 326 13.28 7.96 -14.60
C ILE A 326 12.26 8.67 -13.71
N PHE A 327 11.27 7.94 -13.18
CA PHE A 327 10.30 8.50 -12.25
C PHE A 327 10.96 9.00 -10.96
N ALA A 328 11.85 8.19 -10.37
CA ALA A 328 12.61 8.58 -9.18
C ALA A 328 13.47 9.83 -9.45
N ALA A 329 14.17 9.90 -10.59
CA ALA A 329 14.96 11.07 -10.98
C ALA A 329 14.08 12.32 -11.17
N CYS A 330 12.92 12.18 -11.79
CA CYS A 330 11.97 13.27 -11.97
C CYS A 330 11.43 13.77 -10.63
N THR A 331 11.04 12.87 -9.72
CA THR A 331 10.59 13.23 -8.37
C THR A 331 11.71 13.83 -7.54
N MET A 332 12.94 13.33 -7.65
CA MET A 332 14.10 13.89 -6.95
C MET A 332 14.40 15.31 -7.42
N ALA A 333 14.35 15.57 -8.73
CA ALA A 333 14.52 16.91 -9.29
C ALA A 333 13.40 17.85 -8.85
N LEU A 334 12.14 17.38 -8.86
CA LEU A 334 10.99 18.14 -8.38
C LEU A 334 11.15 18.53 -6.92
N ILE A 335 11.52 17.58 -6.05
CA ILE A 335 11.75 17.87 -4.63
C ILE A 335 12.92 18.84 -4.51
N ALA A 336 14.06 18.60 -5.16
CA ALA A 336 15.24 19.48 -5.10
C ALA A 336 14.92 20.95 -5.41
N LEU A 337 14.07 21.20 -6.42
CA LEU A 337 13.65 22.54 -6.80
C LEU A 337 12.54 23.10 -5.91
N ALA A 338 11.59 22.25 -5.47
CA ALA A 338 10.40 22.67 -4.74
C ALA A 338 10.53 22.58 -3.21
N ARG A 339 11.68 22.17 -2.64
CA ARG A 339 11.86 22.05 -1.17
C ARG A 339 11.37 23.26 -0.37
N PRO A 340 11.75 24.51 -0.69
CA PRO A 340 11.33 25.65 0.11
C PRO A 340 9.81 25.85 0.05
N TYR A 341 9.18 25.61 -1.11
CA TYR A 341 7.74 25.70 -1.27
C TYR A 341 6.99 24.58 -0.56
N ILE A 342 7.49 23.35 -0.64
CA ILE A 342 6.89 22.20 0.05
C ILE A 342 6.95 22.43 1.56
N VAL A 343 8.10 22.83 2.10
CA VAL A 343 8.23 23.07 3.54
C VAL A 343 7.36 24.26 3.99
N ALA A 344 7.28 25.33 3.20
CA ALA A 344 6.43 26.48 3.50
C ALA A 344 4.92 26.16 3.49
N ILE A 345 4.49 25.13 2.75
CA ILE A 345 3.09 24.65 2.79
C ILE A 345 2.79 23.96 4.13
N TYR A 346 3.77 23.28 4.73
CA TYR A 346 3.58 22.53 5.99
C TYR A 346 3.86 23.37 7.24
N THR A 347 4.81 24.31 7.21
CA THR A 347 5.13 25.15 8.36
C THR A 347 5.79 26.47 7.97
N ASN A 348 5.45 27.54 8.69
CA ASN A 348 6.11 28.84 8.63
C ASN A 348 7.07 29.07 9.80
N ASP A 349 7.31 28.04 10.61
CA ASP A 349 8.11 28.16 11.83
C ASP A 349 9.61 28.19 11.51
N VAL A 350 10.29 29.25 11.95
CA VAL A 350 11.68 29.56 11.60
C VAL A 350 12.65 28.51 12.16
N HIS A 351 12.26 27.81 13.22
CA HIS A 351 13.08 26.76 13.85
C HIS A 351 12.92 25.38 13.21
N ILE A 352 11.77 25.07 12.59
CA ILE A 352 11.47 23.74 12.01
C ILE A 352 11.90 23.69 10.55
N MET A 353 11.74 24.80 9.83
CA MET A 353 12.04 24.92 8.41
C MET A 353 13.47 24.47 8.01
N PRO A 354 14.57 24.92 8.68
CA PRO A 354 15.91 24.48 8.30
C PRO A 354 16.16 22.98 8.56
N ILE A 355 15.57 22.42 9.62
CA ILE A 355 15.68 20.99 9.96
C ILE A 355 14.93 20.15 8.92
N ALA A 356 13.71 20.56 8.55
CA ALA A 356 12.92 19.90 7.51
C ALA A 356 13.63 19.94 6.14
N MET A 357 14.21 21.09 5.75
CA MET A 357 14.99 21.24 4.52
C MET A 357 16.22 20.32 4.49
N TYR A 358 16.87 20.12 5.63
CA TYR A 358 17.98 19.19 5.77
C TYR A 358 17.52 17.73 5.63
N LEU A 359 16.42 17.34 6.28
CA LEU A 359 15.84 16.00 6.15
C LEU A 359 15.40 15.67 4.72
N LEU A 360 14.95 16.66 3.95
CA LEU A 360 14.56 16.48 2.55
C LEU A 360 15.71 16.04 1.64
N TRP A 361 16.98 16.30 1.99
CA TRP A 361 18.12 15.70 1.28
C TRP A 361 18.15 14.19 1.45
N PHE A 362 17.88 13.69 2.66
CA PHE A 362 17.81 12.25 2.92
C PHE A 362 16.59 11.62 2.24
N ALA A 363 15.45 12.32 2.19
CA ALA A 363 14.27 11.87 1.45
C ALA A 363 14.56 11.63 -0.04
N ILE A 364 15.36 12.49 -0.67
CA ILE A 364 15.78 12.34 -2.07
C ILE A 364 16.65 11.10 -2.27
N ALA A 365 17.66 10.91 -1.41
CA ALA A 365 18.53 9.73 -1.48
C ALA A 365 17.73 8.43 -1.22
N TYR A 366 16.82 8.48 -0.26
CA TYR A 366 15.91 7.40 0.10
C TYR A 366 15.02 6.98 -1.09
N GLN A 367 14.46 7.94 -1.82
CA GLN A 367 13.45 7.68 -2.85
C GLN A 367 13.96 6.89 -4.06
N LEU A 368 15.22 7.08 -4.46
CA LEU A 368 15.80 6.32 -5.57
C LEU A 368 15.92 4.83 -5.23
N VAL A 369 16.46 4.54 -4.05
CA VAL A 369 16.68 3.19 -3.56
C VAL A 369 15.35 2.48 -3.32
N ASP A 370 14.40 3.20 -2.73
CA ASP A 370 13.05 2.71 -2.46
C ASP A 370 12.30 2.39 -3.76
N GLY A 371 12.38 3.26 -4.77
CA GLY A 371 11.79 3.00 -6.08
C GLY A 371 12.30 1.73 -6.75
N TRP A 372 13.59 1.43 -6.61
CA TRP A 372 14.19 0.18 -7.11
C TRP A 372 13.79 -1.04 -6.28
N GLN A 373 13.81 -0.93 -4.95
CA GLN A 373 13.38 -1.96 -4.01
C GLN A 373 11.94 -2.40 -4.34
N VAL A 374 11.02 -1.44 -4.44
CA VAL A 374 9.58 -1.72 -4.59
C VAL A 374 9.28 -2.29 -5.98
N SER A 375 9.97 -1.79 -7.01
CA SER A 375 9.87 -2.30 -8.38
C SER A 375 10.40 -3.74 -8.49
N ALA A 376 11.52 -4.04 -7.83
CA ALA A 376 12.08 -5.39 -7.78
C ALA A 376 11.17 -6.35 -7.00
N ALA A 377 10.63 -5.91 -5.86
CA ALA A 377 9.65 -6.65 -5.08
C ALA A 377 8.37 -6.94 -5.90
N GLY A 378 7.85 -5.96 -6.65
CA GLY A 378 6.72 -6.15 -7.55
C GLY A 378 7.00 -7.19 -8.64
N CYS A 379 8.19 -7.17 -9.24
CA CYS A 379 8.59 -8.19 -10.21
C CYS A 379 8.66 -9.59 -9.59
N LEU A 380 9.24 -9.75 -8.40
CA LEU A 380 9.32 -11.03 -7.68
C LEU A 380 7.93 -11.54 -7.26
N ARG A 381 7.04 -10.65 -6.82
CA ARG A 381 5.63 -10.98 -6.56
C ARG A 381 4.93 -11.50 -7.83
N GLY A 382 5.20 -10.87 -8.98
CA GLY A 382 4.73 -11.32 -10.30
C GLY A 382 5.21 -12.74 -10.66
N MET A 383 6.39 -13.12 -10.17
CA MET A 383 6.97 -14.47 -10.33
C MET A 383 6.48 -15.49 -9.32
N GLN A 384 5.61 -15.10 -8.39
CA GLN A 384 5.16 -15.92 -7.26
C GLN A 384 6.28 -16.30 -6.27
N ASP A 385 7.46 -15.64 -6.32
CA ASP A 385 8.51 -15.76 -5.31
C ASP A 385 8.33 -14.67 -4.24
N THR A 386 7.43 -14.92 -3.28
CA THR A 386 7.06 -13.93 -2.23
C THR A 386 7.75 -14.17 -0.89
N GLN A 387 8.25 -15.37 -0.64
CA GLN A 387 8.96 -15.70 0.60
C GLN A 387 10.35 -15.05 0.66
N ALA A 388 11.08 -15.01 -0.46
CA ALA A 388 12.39 -14.37 -0.50
C ALA A 388 12.30 -12.86 -0.18
N PRO A 389 11.39 -12.08 -0.79
CA PRO A 389 11.18 -10.68 -0.40
C PRO A 389 10.90 -10.50 1.10
N MET A 390 10.06 -11.34 1.70
CA MET A 390 9.72 -11.24 3.12
C MET A 390 10.95 -11.38 4.04
N TRP A 391 11.78 -12.40 3.82
CA TRP A 391 12.98 -12.60 4.65
C TRP A 391 14.01 -11.50 4.42
N ILE A 392 14.16 -11.05 3.16
CA ILE A 392 15.09 -9.97 2.83
C ILE A 392 14.67 -8.66 3.51
N THR A 393 13.39 -8.27 3.44
CA THR A 393 12.92 -7.04 4.07
C THR A 393 12.97 -7.13 5.59
N LEU A 394 12.65 -8.29 6.18
CA LEU A 394 12.78 -8.51 7.62
C LEU A 394 14.23 -8.32 8.10
N MET A 395 15.21 -8.96 7.44
CA MET A 395 16.61 -8.83 7.83
C MET A 395 17.13 -7.41 7.57
N ALA A 396 16.82 -6.84 6.42
CA ALA A 396 17.32 -5.51 6.06
C ALA A 396 16.77 -4.41 6.97
N TYR A 397 15.48 -4.44 7.31
CA TYR A 397 14.87 -3.42 8.15
C TYR A 397 15.11 -3.67 9.64
N TRP A 398 14.85 -4.89 10.13
CA TRP A 398 14.86 -5.14 11.57
C TRP A 398 16.25 -5.48 12.12
N VAL A 399 17.06 -6.24 11.36
CA VAL A 399 18.39 -6.64 11.82
C VAL A 399 19.44 -5.58 11.51
N VAL A 400 19.26 -4.83 10.42
CA VAL A 400 20.26 -3.85 9.98
C VAL A 400 19.81 -2.41 10.18
N ALA A 401 18.66 -2.00 9.63
CA ALA A 401 18.24 -0.60 9.72
C ALA A 401 17.95 -0.17 11.17
N PHE A 402 17.31 -1.03 11.97
CA PHE A 402 16.93 -0.70 13.35
C PHE A 402 18.14 -0.49 14.28
N PRO A 403 19.12 -1.42 14.38
CA PRO A 403 20.27 -1.20 15.27
C PRO A 403 21.18 -0.07 14.80
N ILE A 404 21.37 0.07 13.49
CA ILE A 404 22.16 1.17 12.91
C ILE A 404 21.48 2.51 13.16
N GLY A 405 20.16 2.59 12.96
CA GLY A 405 19.36 3.79 13.25
C GLY A 405 19.43 4.18 14.71
N LEU A 406 19.29 3.21 15.64
CA LEU A 406 19.38 3.45 17.08
C LEU A 406 20.80 3.87 17.51
N TYR A 407 21.83 3.24 16.95
CA TYR A 407 23.22 3.56 17.23
C TYR A 407 23.56 4.98 16.76
N LEU A 408 23.25 5.32 15.50
CA LEU A 408 23.52 6.65 14.95
C LEU A 408 22.68 7.74 15.61
N ALA A 409 21.45 7.46 16.03
CA ALA A 409 20.60 8.43 16.71
C ALA A 409 21.09 8.75 18.13
N ARG A 410 21.68 7.77 18.84
CA ARG A 410 22.02 7.90 20.26
C ARG A 410 23.49 8.23 20.52
N TYR A 411 24.41 7.79 19.66
CA TYR A 411 25.86 7.94 19.87
C TYR A 411 26.53 8.96 18.95
N THR A 412 25.84 9.46 17.91
CA THR A 412 26.39 10.44 16.97
C THR A 412 25.69 11.79 17.12
N ILE A 413 26.40 12.88 16.82
CA ILE A 413 25.91 14.28 16.83
C ILE A 413 24.76 14.50 15.81
N TRP A 414 24.49 13.53 14.93
CA TRP A 414 23.57 13.63 13.81
C TRP A 414 22.08 13.43 14.16
N GLY A 415 21.75 13.02 15.39
CA GLY A 415 20.36 12.96 15.90
C GLY A 415 19.36 12.34 14.90
N VAL A 416 18.41 13.15 14.43
CA VAL A 416 17.35 12.78 13.47
C VAL A 416 17.89 12.26 12.13
N ALA A 417 18.99 12.82 11.63
CA ALA A 417 19.59 12.39 10.37
C ALA A 417 20.22 10.99 10.47
N GLY A 418 20.61 10.57 11.68
CA GLY A 418 21.11 9.24 11.95
C GLY A 418 20.09 8.14 11.67
N VAL A 419 18.81 8.38 12.00
CA VAL A 419 17.73 7.43 11.71
C VAL A 419 17.44 7.34 10.21
N TRP A 420 17.43 8.47 9.51
CA TRP A 420 17.28 8.48 8.05
C TRP A 420 18.42 7.76 7.34
N LEU A 421 19.66 7.91 7.80
CA LEU A 421 20.80 7.14 7.29
C LEU A 421 20.65 5.65 7.54
N GLY A 422 20.23 5.25 8.74
CA GLY A 422 19.94 3.85 9.06
C GLY A 422 18.90 3.24 8.12
N LEU A 423 17.81 3.98 7.85
CA LEU A 423 16.78 3.59 6.90
C LEU A 423 17.35 3.46 5.48
N ILE A 424 18.09 4.46 4.99
CA ILE A 424 18.71 4.42 3.66
C ILE A 424 19.64 3.21 3.51
N ILE A 425 20.46 2.91 4.52
CA ILE A 425 21.36 1.74 4.50
C ILE A 425 20.55 0.45 4.44
N GLY A 426 19.52 0.32 5.29
CA GLY A 426 18.60 -0.82 5.28
C GLY A 426 17.92 -1.03 3.93
N LEU A 427 17.34 0.03 3.36
CA LEU A 427 16.74 -0.01 2.03
C LEU A 427 17.76 -0.36 0.94
N THR A 428 18.98 0.16 1.03
CA THR A 428 20.04 -0.13 0.05
C THR A 428 20.37 -1.62 0.05
N ILE A 429 20.50 -2.22 1.23
CA ILE A 429 20.73 -3.66 1.40
C ILE A 429 19.54 -4.45 0.86
N ALA A 430 18.31 -4.07 1.20
CA ALA A 430 17.10 -4.70 0.67
C ALA A 430 17.04 -4.64 -0.86
N CYS A 431 17.35 -3.48 -1.45
CA CYS A 431 17.38 -3.25 -2.88
C CYS A 431 18.40 -4.15 -3.58
N VAL A 432 19.65 -4.19 -3.09
CA VAL A 432 20.71 -5.03 -3.66
C VAL A 432 20.34 -6.51 -3.58
N LEU A 433 19.81 -6.97 -2.44
CA LEU A 433 19.40 -8.36 -2.24
C LEU A 433 18.21 -8.76 -3.14
N LEU A 434 17.21 -7.89 -3.28
CA LEU A 434 16.03 -8.14 -4.14
C LEU A 434 16.41 -8.16 -5.62
N ILE A 435 17.24 -7.22 -6.08
CA ILE A 435 17.74 -7.21 -7.47
C ILE A 435 18.61 -8.43 -7.73
N GLY A 436 19.49 -8.79 -6.80
CA GLY A 436 20.32 -10.00 -6.87
C GLY A 436 19.46 -11.27 -6.97
N ARG A 437 18.40 -11.37 -6.14
CA ARG A 437 17.43 -12.48 -6.18
C ARG A 437 16.69 -12.54 -7.52
N LEU A 438 16.25 -11.39 -8.03
CA LEU A 438 15.58 -11.30 -9.34
C LEU A 438 16.51 -11.79 -10.46
N TYR A 439 17.80 -11.44 -10.42
CA TYR A 439 18.78 -11.91 -11.39
C TYR A 439 19.05 -13.42 -11.30
N LEU A 440 19.15 -13.97 -10.08
CA LEU A 440 19.30 -15.41 -9.83
C LEU A 440 18.09 -16.20 -10.36
N ASN A 441 16.88 -15.73 -10.07
CA ASN A 441 15.65 -16.40 -10.50
C ASN A 441 15.52 -16.38 -12.04
N ASN A 442 15.90 -15.26 -12.65
CA ASN A 442 16.03 -15.14 -14.10
C ASN A 442 17.06 -16.09 -14.71
N LYS A 443 18.17 -16.41 -14.03
CA LYS A 443 19.15 -17.40 -14.50
C LYS A 443 18.58 -18.82 -14.42
N ARG A 444 17.94 -19.17 -13.31
CA ARG A 444 17.32 -20.50 -13.09
C ARG A 444 16.27 -20.83 -14.16
N LEU A 445 15.42 -19.86 -14.50
CA LEU A 445 14.37 -20.06 -15.51
C LEU A 445 14.92 -20.26 -16.93
N MET A 446 16.10 -19.70 -17.24
CA MET A 446 16.77 -20.00 -18.52
C MET A 446 17.34 -21.42 -18.58
N GLN A 447 17.89 -21.91 -17.46
CA GLN A 447 18.41 -23.29 -17.40
C GLN A 447 17.29 -24.32 -17.56
N LEU A 448 16.09 -24.05 -17.00
CA LEU A 448 14.91 -24.88 -17.20
C LEU A 448 14.45 -24.93 -18.68
N LYS A 449 14.56 -23.82 -19.43
CA LYS A 449 14.28 -23.81 -20.88
C LYS A 449 15.35 -24.57 -21.67
N SER A 450 16.61 -24.55 -21.23
CA SER A 450 17.72 -25.29 -21.85
C SER A 450 17.66 -26.80 -21.59
N SER A 451 16.91 -27.25 -20.57
CA SER A 451 16.85 -28.65 -20.14
C SER A 451 15.59 -29.39 -20.63
N ASN A 452 14.62 -28.71 -21.23
CA ASN A 452 13.49 -29.34 -21.91
C ASN A 452 13.80 -29.33 -23.42
N PRO A 453 14.20 -30.48 -24.02
CA PRO A 453 14.45 -30.59 -25.45
C PRO A 453 13.19 -30.38 -26.30
#